data_AF-A0A8J5MTS9-F1
#
_entry.id   AF-A0A8J5MTS9-F1
#
_cell.length_a   1.000
_cell.length_b   1.000
_cell.length_c   1.000
_cell.angle_alpha   90.00
_cell.angle_beta   90.00
_cell.angle_gamma   90.00
#
_symmetry.space_group_name_H-M   'P 1'
#
loop_
_entity.id
_entity.type
_entity.pdbx_description
1 polymer ?
#
loop_
_entity_poly.entity_id
_entity_poly.type
_entity_poly.pdbx_seq_one_letter_code
_entity_poly.pdbx_strand_id
1 'polypeptide(L)'
;MAGDGAVDPQVVRERASLRAALKREYQKQIHNPHRHGSAEGGFLFDPAVQRFMSMRATQAEFFKPTSRASLLGLAIFAPIVAYGWWMKTAREDFENKCRTGQVSYASREFKFC
;
A
#
# COMPACT_ATOMS: atom_id res chain seq x y z
N MET A 1 -0.44 -20.59 -23.28
CA MET A 1 0.82 -21.06 -23.86
C MET A 1 1.92 -20.79 -22.85
N ALA A 2 2.04 -21.70 -21.87
CA ALA A 2 3.15 -21.72 -20.93
C ALA A 2 4.34 -22.30 -21.68
N GLY A 3 5.37 -21.48 -21.90
CA GLY A 3 6.64 -21.93 -22.48
C GLY A 3 7.58 -22.33 -21.36
N ASP A 4 8.20 -23.50 -21.50
CA ASP A 4 9.23 -24.00 -20.59
C ASP A 4 10.34 -22.97 -20.39
N GLY A 5 10.59 -22.61 -19.14
CA GLY A 5 11.31 -21.40 -18.71
C GLY A 5 12.83 -21.40 -18.88
N ALA A 6 13.34 -21.71 -20.07
CA ALA A 6 14.73 -21.46 -20.41
C ALA A 6 14.91 -19.96 -20.73
N VAL A 7 15.50 -19.20 -19.80
CA VAL A 7 15.82 -17.79 -20.04
C VAL A 7 16.88 -17.71 -21.13
N ASP A 8 16.59 -16.98 -22.22
CA ASP A 8 17.54 -16.78 -23.30
C ASP A 8 18.89 -16.30 -22.75
N PRO A 9 20.01 -16.99 -23.07
CA PRO A 9 21.31 -16.68 -22.49
C PRO A 9 21.79 -15.27 -22.85
N GLN A 10 21.28 -14.70 -23.94
CA GLN A 10 21.55 -13.32 -24.36
C GLN A 10 20.89 -12.30 -23.41
N VAL A 11 19.62 -12.49 -23.06
CA VAL A 11 18.88 -11.62 -22.14
C VAL A 11 19.52 -11.65 -20.74
N VAL A 12 20.01 -12.80 -20.29
CA VAL A 12 20.75 -12.91 -19.02
C VAL A 12 22.03 -12.07 -19.06
N ARG A 13 22.79 -12.15 -20.16
CA ARG A 13 24.04 -11.39 -20.33
C ARG A 13 23.79 -9.89 -20.37
N GLU A 14 22.74 -9.44 -21.05
CA GLU A 14 22.35 -8.02 -21.10
C GLU A 14 21.92 -7.49 -19.72
N ARG A 15 21.10 -8.24 -18.99
CA ARG A 15 20.73 -7.86 -17.61
C ARG A 15 21.95 -7.80 -16.69
N ALA A 16 22.87 -8.75 -16.84
CA ALA A 16 24.10 -8.78 -16.07
C ALA A 16 25.02 -7.59 -16.39
N SER A 17 25.13 -7.22 -17.67
CA SER A 17 25.94 -6.07 -18.09
C SER A 17 25.38 -4.74 -17.57
N LEU A 18 24.06 -4.55 -17.64
CA LEU A 18 23.37 -3.38 -17.08
C LEU A 18 23.56 -3.28 -15.56
N ARG A 19 23.39 -4.40 -14.83
CA ARG A 19 23.61 -4.44 -13.38
C ARG A 19 25.06 -4.13 -13.02
N ALA A 20 26.02 -4.64 -13.80
CA ALA A 20 27.44 -4.35 -13.61
C ALA A 20 27.76 -2.87 -13.85
N ALA A 21 27.17 -2.24 -14.88
CA ALA A 21 27.33 -0.81 -15.14
C ALA A 21 26.83 0.06 -13.99
N LEU A 22 25.58 -0.16 -13.54
CA LEU A 22 24.99 0.58 -12.41
C LEU A 22 25.79 0.39 -11.11
N LYS A 23 26.26 -0.84 -10.83
CA LYS A 23 27.09 -1.12 -9.66
C LYS A 23 28.42 -0.38 -9.71
N ARG A 24 29.06 -0.30 -10.89
CA ARG A 24 30.31 0.44 -11.08
C ARG A 24 30.12 1.94 -10.81
N GLU A 25 29.02 2.52 -11.30
CA GLU A 25 28.70 3.94 -11.04
C GLU A 25 28.50 4.21 -9.55
N TYR A 26 27.71 3.36 -8.88
CA TYR A 26 27.50 3.44 -7.43
C TYR A 26 28.80 3.33 -6.63
N GLN A 27 29.66 2.36 -6.98
CA GLN A 27 30.96 2.18 -6.33
C GLN A 27 31.87 3.40 -6.51
N LYS A 28 31.91 4.00 -7.71
CA LYS A 28 32.68 5.23 -7.96
C LYS A 28 32.22 6.38 -7.06
N GLN A 29 30.90 6.53 -6.88
CA GLN A 29 30.31 7.61 -6.10
C GLN A 29 30.44 7.39 -4.58
N ILE A 30 30.46 6.13 -4.11
CA ILE A 30 30.67 5.83 -2.69
C ILE A 30 32.13 5.89 -2.29
N HIS A 31 33.03 5.33 -3.09
CA HIS A 31 34.44 5.24 -2.74
C HIS A 31 35.22 6.54 -3.00
N ASN A 32 34.57 7.61 -3.47
CA ASN A 32 35.21 8.91 -3.66
C ASN A 32 35.47 9.61 -2.30
N PRO A 33 36.73 9.80 -1.88
CA PRO A 33 37.06 10.37 -0.57
C PRO A 33 36.73 11.86 -0.46
N HIS A 34 36.66 12.60 -1.56
CA HIS A 34 36.39 14.05 -1.56
C HIS A 34 34.90 14.37 -1.49
N ARG A 35 34.02 13.36 -1.56
CA ARG A 35 32.56 13.56 -1.56
C ARG A 35 32.05 14.22 -0.27
N HIS A 36 32.70 13.97 0.87
CA HIS A 36 32.33 14.60 2.14
C HIS A 36 32.75 16.08 2.24
N GLY A 37 33.72 16.52 1.42
CA GLY A 37 34.24 17.90 1.42
C GLY A 37 33.46 18.88 0.52
N SER A 38 32.68 18.38 -0.44
CA SER A 38 31.98 19.18 -1.45
C SER A 38 30.58 19.67 -1.04
N ALA A 39 30.23 19.66 0.26
CA ALA A 39 28.88 19.94 0.78
C ALA A 39 27.75 19.01 0.31
N GLU A 40 28.01 18.11 -0.63
CA GLU A 40 27.16 16.96 -1.03
C GLU A 40 27.30 15.74 -0.09
N GLY A 41 27.84 15.96 1.12
CA GLY A 41 28.26 14.94 2.07
C GLY A 41 27.14 14.20 2.81
N GLY A 42 26.06 13.84 2.11
CA GLY A 42 24.90 13.12 2.64
C GLY A 42 24.59 11.82 1.90
N PHE A 43 23.31 11.45 1.84
CA PHE A 43 22.81 10.29 1.11
C PHE A 43 23.07 10.41 -0.39
N LEU A 44 23.39 9.29 -1.05
CA LEU A 44 23.60 9.27 -2.50
C LEU A 44 22.25 9.31 -3.22
N PHE A 45 22.00 10.35 -4.00
CA PHE A 45 20.76 10.46 -4.77
C PHE A 45 20.67 9.36 -5.84
N ASP A 46 19.64 8.51 -5.74
CA ASP A 46 19.33 7.51 -6.76
C ASP A 46 18.17 8.00 -7.66
N PRO A 47 18.42 8.27 -8.96
CA PRO A 47 17.38 8.69 -9.88
C PRO A 47 16.31 7.61 -10.13
N ALA A 48 16.60 6.33 -9.91
CA ALA A 48 15.60 5.26 -10.03
C ALA A 48 14.59 5.32 -8.88
N VAL A 49 15.07 5.52 -7.64
CA VAL A 49 14.21 5.70 -6.46
C VAL A 49 13.36 6.97 -6.60
N GLN A 50 13.96 8.09 -7.03
CA GLN A 50 13.19 9.32 -7.23
C GLN A 50 12.10 9.16 -8.30
N ARG A 51 12.38 8.44 -9.40
CA ARG A 51 11.37 8.13 -10.42
C ARG A 51 10.22 7.27 -9.88
N PHE A 52 10.52 6.30 -9.02
CA PHE A 52 9.49 5.51 -8.36
C PHE A 52 8.63 6.36 -7.42
N MET A 53 9.26 7.19 -6.60
CA MET A 53 8.54 8.07 -5.66
C MET A 53 7.66 9.10 -6.39
N SER A 54 8.20 9.73 -7.44
CA SER A 54 7.41 10.66 -8.28
C SER A 54 6.25 9.94 -8.98
N MET A 55 6.46 8.73 -9.51
CA MET A 55 5.37 7.93 -10.07
C MET A 55 4.27 7.64 -9.05
N ARG A 56 4.60 7.41 -7.77
CA ARG A 56 3.60 7.23 -6.70
C ARG A 56 2.85 8.51 -6.38
N ALA A 57 3.56 9.64 -6.32
CA ALA A 57 2.97 10.94 -6.04
C ALA A 57 2.00 11.38 -7.15
N THR A 58 2.33 11.13 -8.41
CA THR A 58 1.51 11.51 -9.57
C THR A 58 0.48 10.45 -9.97
N GLN A 59 0.18 9.45 -9.12
CA GLN A 59 -0.76 8.36 -9.46
C GLN A 59 -2.15 8.87 -9.83
N ALA A 60 -2.61 9.95 -9.18
CA ALA A 60 -3.91 10.54 -9.45
C ALA A 60 -4.00 11.15 -10.86
N GLU A 61 -2.93 11.77 -11.35
CA GLU A 61 -2.89 12.43 -12.66
C GLU A 61 -2.95 11.42 -13.83
N PHE A 62 -2.37 10.23 -13.63
CA PHE A 62 -2.34 9.18 -14.65
C PHE A 62 -3.43 8.11 -14.45
N PHE A 63 -4.38 8.33 -13.53
CA PHE A 63 -5.46 7.41 -13.28
C PHE A 63 -6.43 7.33 -14.47
N LYS A 64 -6.73 6.11 -14.92
CA LYS A 64 -7.72 5.86 -15.99
C LYS A 64 -8.92 5.13 -15.40
N PRO A 65 -10.15 5.71 -15.47
CA PRO A 65 -11.34 5.06 -14.95
C PRO A 65 -11.67 3.83 -15.80
N THR A 66 -11.29 2.65 -15.30
CA THR A 66 -11.61 1.35 -15.89
C THR A 66 -12.71 0.69 -15.07
N SER A 67 -13.60 -0.08 -15.70
CA SER A 67 -14.70 -0.76 -14.99
C SER A 67 -14.26 -1.56 -13.75
N ARG A 68 -13.13 -2.26 -13.84
CA ARG A 68 -12.52 -2.98 -12.71
C ARG A 68 -12.06 -2.04 -11.59
N ALA A 69 -11.43 -0.92 -11.93
CA ALA A 69 -10.95 0.06 -10.96
C ALA A 69 -12.12 0.77 -10.25
N SER A 70 -13.17 1.11 -11.00
CA SER A 70 -14.39 1.70 -10.43
C SER A 70 -15.10 0.74 -9.47
N LEU A 71 -15.20 -0.55 -9.80
CA LEU A 71 -15.77 -1.56 -8.91
C LEU A 71 -14.98 -1.70 -7.60
N LEU A 72 -13.64 -1.71 -7.69
CA LEU A 72 -12.77 -1.73 -6.51
C LEU A 72 -12.92 -0.44 -5.67
N GLY A 73 -13.10 0.71 -6.31
CA GLY A 73 -13.37 1.97 -5.62
C GLY A 73 -14.67 1.93 -4.83
N LEU A 74 -15.74 1.35 -5.38
CA LEU A 74 -17.01 1.17 -4.67
C LEU A 74 -16.91 0.20 -3.50
N ALA A 75 -16.05 -0.81 -3.58
CA ALA A 75 -15.83 -1.77 -2.49
C ALA A 75 -15.30 -1.11 -1.20
N ILE A 76 -14.70 0.08 -1.29
CA ILE A 76 -14.23 0.85 -0.12
C ILE A 76 -15.40 1.24 0.80
N PHE A 77 -16.62 1.39 0.27
CA PHE A 77 -17.81 1.71 1.08
C PHE A 77 -18.40 0.50 1.80
N ALA A 78 -18.06 -0.73 1.40
CA ALA A 78 -18.56 -1.95 2.00
C ALA A 78 -18.34 -2.05 3.53
N PRO A 79 -17.14 -1.78 4.09
CA PRO A 79 -16.94 -1.84 5.54
C PRO A 79 -17.77 -0.79 6.31
N ILE A 80 -17.98 0.40 5.73
CA ILE A 80 -18.78 1.47 6.37
C ILE A 80 -20.23 1.01 6.51
N VAL A 81 -20.81 0.49 5.42
CA VAL A 81 -22.18 -0.01 5.41
C VAL A 81 -22.32 -1.24 6.31
N ALA A 82 -21.38 -2.18 6.24
CA ALA A 82 -21.39 -3.38 7.07
C ALA A 82 -21.32 -3.06 8.56
N TYR A 83 -20.42 -2.17 8.97
CA TYR A 83 -20.28 -1.75 10.36
C TYR A 83 -21.53 -1.00 10.86
N GLY A 84 -22.08 -0.10 10.03
CA GLY A 84 -23.32 0.61 10.36
C GLY A 84 -24.50 -0.35 10.54
N TRP A 85 -24.64 -1.35 9.66
CA TRP A 85 -25.68 -2.35 9.78
C TRP A 85 -25.51 -3.23 11.02
N TRP A 86 -24.29 -3.69 11.30
CA TRP A 86 -23.99 -4.50 12.48
C TRP A 86 -24.30 -3.75 13.79
N MET A 87 -23.89 -2.48 13.88
CA MET A 87 -24.17 -1.64 15.05
C MET A 87 -25.66 -1.40 15.24
N LYS A 88 -26.40 -1.19 14.13
CA LYS A 88 -27.85 -1.04 14.16
C LYS A 88 -28.53 -2.32 14.70
N THR A 89 -28.22 -3.48 14.13
CA THR A 89 -28.84 -4.75 14.55
C THR A 89 -28.51 -5.08 16.00
N ALA A 90 -27.26 -4.86 16.42
CA ALA A 90 -26.86 -5.07 17.82
C ALA A 90 -27.66 -4.18 18.79
N ARG A 91 -27.94 -2.94 18.40
CA ARG A 91 -28.72 -1.99 19.20
C ARG A 91 -30.20 -2.38 19.27
N GLU A 92 -30.79 -2.78 18.16
CA GLU A 92 -32.18 -3.26 18.10
C GLU A 92 -32.36 -4.54 18.94
N ASP A 93 -31.42 -5.49 18.86
CA ASP A 93 -31.44 -6.71 19.67
C ASP A 93 -31.33 -6.42 21.16
N PHE A 94 -30.45 -5.50 21.54
CA PHE A 94 -30.31 -5.08 22.94
C PHE A 94 -31.59 -4.42 23.46
N GLU A 95 -32.18 -3.51 22.67
CA GLU A 95 -33.42 -2.84 23.04
C GLU A 95 -34.59 -3.82 23.18
N ASN A 96 -34.71 -4.79 22.26
CA ASN A 96 -35.72 -5.84 22.32
C ASN A 96 -35.58 -6.70 23.58
N LYS A 97 -34.36 -7.09 23.95
CA LYS A 97 -34.07 -7.83 25.19
C LYS A 97 -34.41 -7.02 26.44
N CYS A 98 -34.20 -5.71 26.41
CA CYS A 98 -34.56 -4.81 27.50
C CYS A 98 -36.09 -4.67 27.65
N ARG A 99 -36.83 -4.54 26.53
CA ARG A 99 -38.30 -4.39 26.52
C ARG A 99 -39.03 -5.67 26.93
N THR A 100 -38.49 -6.83 26.54
CA THR A 100 -39.06 -8.15 26.88
C THR A 100 -38.70 -8.62 28.28
N GLY A 101 -37.84 -7.89 29.00
CA GLY A 101 -37.41 -8.23 30.36
C GLY A 101 -36.41 -9.38 30.44
N GLN A 102 -35.85 -9.83 29.31
CA GLN A 102 -34.82 -10.87 29.29
C GLN A 102 -33.52 -10.42 29.98
N VAL A 103 -33.26 -9.11 30.00
CA VAL A 103 -32.13 -8.51 30.72
C VAL A 103 -32.64 -7.74 31.94
N SER A 104 -32.26 -8.20 33.13
CA SER A 104 -32.56 -7.52 34.39
C SER A 104 -32.02 -6.09 34.40
N TYR A 105 -32.70 -5.16 35.06
CA TYR A 105 -32.21 -3.78 35.17
C TYR A 105 -30.80 -3.71 35.77
N ALA A 106 -30.51 -4.56 36.77
CA ALA A 106 -29.22 -4.62 37.45
C ALA A 106 -28.07 -5.16 36.58
N SER A 107 -28.34 -5.86 35.47
CA SER A 107 -27.30 -6.44 34.60
C SER A 107 -27.13 -5.70 33.27
N ARG A 108 -27.76 -4.52 33.10
CA ARG A 108 -27.58 -3.68 31.90
C ARG A 108 -26.20 -3.01 31.89
N GLU A 109 -25.53 -3.02 30.74
CA GLU A 109 -24.21 -2.41 30.55
C GLU A 109 -24.28 -0.87 30.52
N PHE A 110 -25.34 -0.29 29.94
CA PHE A 110 -25.55 1.16 29.83
C PHE A 110 -26.77 1.62 30.65
N LYS A 111 -26.56 1.94 31.93
CA LYS A 111 -27.65 2.32 32.86
C LYS A 111 -27.82 3.82 33.08
N PHE A 112 -26.72 4.57 33.06
CA PHE A 112 -26.70 5.96 33.54
C PHE A 112 -26.13 6.96 32.53
N CYS A 113 -25.64 6.47 31.39
CA CYS A 113 -25.11 7.25 30.28
C CYS A 113 -25.44 6.51 28.99
#